data_AF-A0A352VYR3-F1
#
_entry.id   AF-A0A352VYR3-F1
#
_cell.length_a   1.000
_cell.length_b   1.000
_cell.length_c   1.000
_cell.angle_alpha   90.00
_cell.angle_beta   90.00
_cell.angle_gamma   90.00
#
_symmetry.space_group_name_H-M   'P 1'
#
loop_
_entity.id
_entity.type
_entity.pdbx_description
1 polymer ?
#
loop_
_entity_poly.entity_id
_entity_poly.type
_entity_poly.pdbx_seq_one_letter_code
_entity_poly.pdbx_strand_id
1 'polypeptide(L)'
;SIEIEPLIHGAGQENGHRAGTENVVFSVALGKACEIAKKYAQNNEIKSLTDYFYNQLKSFFGKKIRLNGHYDLKLPNTLNVSFPEFHGYEIIEKLQDIAASTGSACHSGQTAMSPVLKAMGLTEKEGRGALRFSLGRYTTENEINYVLDKLKNIFDKSN
;
A
#
# COMPACT_ATOMS: atom_id res chain seq x y z
N SER A 1 17.67 28.41 15.45
CA SER A 1 16.49 27.55 15.23
C SER A 1 15.67 28.16 14.12
N ILE A 2 15.00 27.34 13.31
CA ILE A 2 14.03 27.85 12.32
C ILE A 2 12.69 27.93 13.05
N GLU A 3 12.05 29.08 13.01
CA GLU A 3 10.69 29.26 13.53
C GLU A 3 9.70 28.73 12.50
N ILE A 4 8.80 27.84 12.94
CA ILE A 4 7.77 27.25 12.09
C ILE A 4 6.49 28.04 12.30
N GLU A 5 6.04 28.75 11.27
CA GLU A 5 4.76 29.45 11.28
C GLU A 5 3.60 28.42 11.36
N PRO A 6 2.66 28.57 12.31
CA PRO A 6 1.53 27.67 12.45
C PRO A 6 0.64 27.69 11.20
N LEU A 7 0.28 26.52 10.66
CA LEU A 7 -0.73 26.46 9.58
C LEU A 7 -2.14 26.74 10.11
N ILE A 8 -2.44 26.25 11.32
CA ILE A 8 -3.75 26.40 11.97
C ILE A 8 -3.62 27.45 13.07
N HIS A 9 -4.21 28.61 12.83
CA HIS A 9 -4.15 29.78 13.69
C HIS A 9 -5.27 29.78 14.73
N GLY A 10 -4.99 30.29 15.94
CA GLY A 10 -5.96 30.37 17.03
C GLY A 10 -5.27 30.56 18.38
N ALA A 11 -5.81 29.94 19.43
CA ALA A 11 -5.21 29.99 20.77
C ALA A 11 -3.92 29.14 20.86
N GLY A 12 -3.28 29.14 22.04
CA GLY A 12 -1.94 28.59 22.25
C GLY A 12 -1.82 27.06 22.46
N GLN A 13 -2.76 26.24 21.97
CA GLN A 13 -2.61 24.78 22.05
C GLN A 13 -1.35 24.29 21.31
N GLU A 14 -0.84 23.10 21.69
CA GLU A 14 0.40 22.53 21.12
C GLU A 14 1.58 23.53 21.11
N ASN A 15 1.74 24.29 22.20
CA ASN A 15 2.74 25.37 22.35
C ASN A 15 2.63 26.48 21.29
N GLY A 16 1.42 26.73 20.78
CA GLY A 16 1.18 27.71 19.72
C GLY A 16 1.47 27.20 18.31
N HIS A 17 1.89 25.93 18.14
CA HIS A 17 2.18 25.37 16.80
C HIS A 17 0.94 24.89 16.06
N ARG A 18 -0.14 24.54 16.78
CA ARG A 18 -1.37 24.03 16.17
C ARG A 18 -2.56 24.34 17.07
N ALA A 19 -3.33 25.35 16.68
CA ALA A 19 -4.51 25.74 17.44
C ALA A 19 -5.66 24.72 17.35
N GLY A 20 -6.59 24.82 18.32
CA GLY A 20 -7.81 24.02 18.40
C GLY A 20 -7.79 23.05 19.58
N THR A 21 -8.95 22.82 20.19
CA THR A 21 -9.11 21.93 21.34
C THR A 21 -8.53 20.55 21.04
N GLU A 22 -7.75 20.02 21.98
CA GLU A 22 -7.06 18.75 21.87
C GLU A 22 -8.06 17.61 21.74
N ASN A 23 -7.86 16.74 20.76
CA ASN A 23 -8.64 15.52 20.63
C ASN A 23 -8.08 14.45 21.58
N VAL A 24 -8.39 14.60 22.88
CA VAL A 24 -7.87 13.76 23.97
C VAL A 24 -8.08 12.27 23.68
N VAL A 25 -9.24 11.89 23.16
CA VAL A 25 -9.57 10.49 22.85
C VAL A 25 -8.60 9.92 21.80
N PHE A 26 -8.31 10.68 20.74
CA PHE A 26 -7.38 10.24 19.70
C PHE A 26 -5.92 10.31 20.14
N SER A 27 -5.55 11.26 21.00
CA SER A 27 -4.22 11.31 21.61
C SER A 27 -3.94 10.07 22.46
N VAL A 28 -4.91 9.65 23.28
CA VAL A 28 -4.82 8.41 24.08
C VAL A 28 -4.75 7.19 23.16
N ALA A 29 -5.60 7.12 22.13
CA ALA A 29 -5.60 6.01 21.17
C ALA A 29 -4.26 5.90 20.40
N LEU A 30 -3.70 7.04 19.96
CA LEU A 30 -2.39 7.10 19.31
C LEU A 30 -1.29 6.64 20.25
N GLY A 31 -1.29 7.11 21.50
CA GLY A 31 -0.35 6.65 22.52
C GLY A 31 -0.38 5.13 22.70
N LYS A 32 -1.58 4.54 22.77
CA LYS A 32 -1.72 3.08 22.87
C LYS A 32 -1.29 2.35 21.60
N ALA A 33 -1.60 2.89 20.43
CA ALA A 33 -1.16 2.34 19.15
C ALA A 33 0.37 2.30 19.05
N CYS A 34 1.06 3.37 19.47
CA CYS A 34 2.53 3.43 19.54
C CYS A 34 3.12 2.39 20.51
N GLU A 35 2.52 2.21 21.70
CA GLU A 35 2.93 1.19 22.65
C GLU A 35 2.82 -0.22 22.05
N ILE A 36 1.72 -0.52 21.37
CA ILE A 36 1.51 -1.81 20.71
C ILE A 36 2.51 -1.97 19.55
N ALA A 37 2.67 -0.95 18.70
CA ALA A 37 3.56 -1.00 17.54
C ALA A 37 5.00 -1.34 17.91
N LYS A 38 5.51 -0.81 19.04
CA LYS A 38 6.85 -1.15 19.55
C LYS A 38 7.05 -2.65 19.76
N LYS A 39 6.02 -3.40 20.17
CA LYS A 39 6.09 -4.86 20.38
C LYS A 39 6.25 -5.62 19.05
N TYR A 40 5.76 -5.06 17.96
CA TYR A 40 5.80 -5.69 16.62
C TYR A 40 6.90 -5.13 15.72
N ALA A 41 7.58 -4.04 16.11
CA ALA A 41 8.56 -3.36 15.27
C ALA A 41 9.77 -4.23 14.87
N GLN A 42 10.10 -5.25 15.68
CA GLN A 42 11.18 -6.20 15.40
C GLN A 42 10.67 -7.55 14.86
N ASN A 43 9.36 -7.71 14.66
CA ASN A 43 8.78 -8.94 14.16
C ASN A 43 8.93 -9.02 12.63
N ASN A 44 9.60 -10.07 12.15
CA ASN A 44 9.83 -10.33 10.72
C ASN A 44 8.69 -11.10 10.04
N GLU A 45 7.66 -11.55 10.75
CA GLU A 45 6.53 -12.34 10.20
C GLU A 45 5.86 -11.63 9.02
N ILE A 46 5.58 -10.33 9.15
CA ILE A 46 4.96 -9.56 8.06
C ILE A 46 5.87 -9.50 6.83
N LYS A 47 7.19 -9.43 7.02
CA LYS A 47 8.16 -9.49 5.91
C LYS A 47 8.13 -10.86 5.24
N SER A 48 8.15 -11.94 6.03
CA SER A 48 8.07 -13.31 5.53
C SER A 48 6.80 -13.54 4.72
N LEU A 49 5.64 -13.06 5.18
CA LEU A 49 4.38 -13.12 4.45
C LEU A 49 4.40 -12.28 3.16
N THR A 50 4.98 -11.07 3.21
CA THR A 50 5.12 -10.20 2.02
C THR A 50 6.01 -10.84 0.96
N ASP A 51 7.11 -11.46 1.37
CA ASP A 51 8.04 -12.14 0.46
C ASP A 51 7.42 -13.45 -0.07
N TYR A 52 6.72 -14.20 0.76
CA TYR A 52 5.91 -15.35 0.34
C TYR A 52 4.92 -14.94 -0.76
N PHE A 53 4.13 -13.88 -0.52
CA PHE A 53 3.15 -13.41 -1.48
C PHE A 53 3.80 -13.04 -2.81
N TYR A 54 4.91 -12.28 -2.78
CA TYR A 54 5.61 -11.92 -4.00
C TYR A 54 6.19 -13.14 -4.74
N ASN A 55 6.78 -14.10 -4.02
CA ASN A 55 7.33 -15.30 -4.63
C ASN A 55 6.27 -16.14 -5.31
N GLN A 56 5.09 -16.28 -4.70
CA GLN A 56 3.95 -16.97 -5.30
C GLN A 56 3.44 -16.22 -6.54
N LEU A 57 3.27 -14.90 -6.48
CA LEU A 57 2.92 -14.08 -7.66
C LEU A 57 3.93 -14.28 -8.80
N LYS A 58 5.23 -14.24 -8.49
CA LYS A 58 6.30 -14.44 -9.46
C LYS A 58 6.29 -15.86 -10.04
N SER A 59 5.98 -16.87 -9.23
CA SER A 59 5.84 -18.26 -9.68
C SER A 59 4.68 -18.42 -10.67
N PHE A 60 3.51 -17.84 -10.38
CA PHE A 60 2.32 -17.98 -11.24
C PHE A 60 2.38 -17.12 -12.50
N PHE A 61 2.82 -15.86 -12.37
CA PHE A 61 2.73 -14.90 -13.48
C PHE A 61 4.06 -14.68 -14.21
N GLY A 62 5.19 -15.07 -13.62
CA GLY A 62 6.51 -14.97 -14.25
C GLY A 62 6.80 -13.57 -14.78
N LYS A 63 7.07 -13.48 -16.09
CA LYS A 63 7.38 -12.23 -16.79
C LYS A 63 6.16 -11.33 -17.05
N LYS A 64 4.93 -11.79 -16.74
CA LYS A 64 3.69 -11.01 -16.91
C LYS A 64 3.49 -9.97 -15.81
N ILE A 65 4.30 -10.01 -14.75
CA ILE A 65 4.27 -9.04 -13.67
C ILE A 65 5.61 -8.34 -13.51
N ARG A 66 5.58 -7.18 -12.86
CA ARG A 66 6.77 -6.40 -12.49
C ARG A 66 6.68 -5.97 -11.04
N LEU A 67 7.73 -6.21 -10.26
CA LEU A 67 7.87 -5.59 -8.95
C LEU A 67 8.20 -4.11 -9.08
N ASN A 68 7.49 -3.26 -8.34
CA ASN A 68 7.72 -1.83 -8.29
C ASN A 68 8.47 -1.48 -7.00
N GLY A 69 9.73 -1.07 -7.16
CA GLY A 69 10.62 -0.73 -6.04
C GLY A 69 11.71 -1.77 -5.82
N HIS A 70 12.50 -1.59 -4.76
CA HIS A 70 13.59 -2.49 -4.44
C HIS A 70 13.07 -3.82 -3.85
N TYR A 71 13.77 -4.92 -4.13
CA TYR A 71 13.41 -6.24 -3.60
C TYR A 71 13.63 -6.32 -2.06
N ASP A 72 14.82 -5.94 -1.59
CA ASP A 72 15.18 -5.94 -0.15
C ASP A 72 14.94 -4.62 0.60
N LEU A 73 15.28 -3.47 0.01
CA LEU A 73 15.17 -2.14 0.63
C LEU A 73 13.76 -1.56 0.50
N LYS A 74 12.79 -2.25 1.11
CA LYS A 74 11.37 -1.87 1.10
C LYS A 74 10.77 -2.00 2.51
N LEU A 75 9.64 -1.34 2.73
CA LEU A 75 8.86 -1.59 3.96
C LEU A 75 8.45 -3.07 4.03
N PRO A 76 8.52 -3.71 5.20
CA PRO A 76 8.30 -5.15 5.34
C PRO A 76 6.87 -5.59 5.00
N ASN A 77 5.92 -4.66 4.94
CA ASN A 77 4.51 -4.96 4.76
C ASN A 77 3.93 -4.52 3.41
N THR A 78 4.74 -3.89 2.56
CA THR A 78 4.25 -3.26 1.33
C THR A 78 4.75 -4.01 0.12
N LEU A 79 3.81 -4.55 -0.64
CA LEU A 79 4.05 -5.17 -1.93
C LEU A 79 3.39 -4.34 -3.03
N ASN A 80 4.19 -3.79 -3.95
CA ASN A 80 3.68 -3.07 -5.10
C ASN A 80 4.10 -3.80 -6.38
N VAL A 81 3.13 -4.28 -7.15
CA VAL A 81 3.35 -5.11 -8.34
C VAL A 81 2.47 -4.60 -9.48
N SER A 82 3.07 -4.43 -10.66
CA SER A 82 2.39 -4.09 -11.89
C SER A 82 2.02 -5.32 -12.72
N PHE A 83 0.84 -5.26 -13.33
CA PHE A 83 0.34 -6.18 -14.36
C PHE A 83 0.23 -5.40 -15.69
N PRO A 84 1.30 -5.29 -16.51
CA PRO A 84 1.38 -4.32 -17.61
C PRO A 84 0.32 -4.46 -18.70
N GLU A 85 -0.24 -5.66 -18.87
CA GLU A 85 -1.28 -5.92 -19.87
C GLU A 85 -2.68 -5.51 -19.39
N PHE A 86 -2.85 -5.14 -18.12
CA PHE A 86 -4.15 -4.85 -17.49
C PHE A 86 -4.20 -3.45 -16.91
N HIS A 87 -5.41 -2.96 -16.64
CA HIS A 87 -5.62 -1.75 -15.85
C HIS A 87 -5.87 -2.12 -14.39
N GLY A 88 -5.18 -1.46 -13.45
CA GLY A 88 -5.27 -1.80 -12.03
C GLY A 88 -6.69 -1.65 -11.47
N TYR A 89 -7.46 -0.69 -11.99
CA TYR A 89 -8.87 -0.49 -11.63
C TYR A 89 -9.75 -1.70 -11.99
N GLU A 90 -9.60 -2.25 -13.20
CA GLU A 90 -10.36 -3.43 -13.65
C GLU A 90 -10.03 -4.67 -12.80
N ILE A 91 -8.79 -4.77 -12.30
CA ILE A 91 -8.40 -5.85 -11.40
C ILE A 91 -9.07 -5.66 -10.03
N ILE A 92 -9.04 -4.44 -9.48
CA ILE A 92 -9.66 -4.14 -8.18
C ILE A 92 -11.18 -4.36 -8.22
N GLU A 93 -11.86 -3.98 -9.30
CA GLU A 93 -13.31 -4.23 -9.46
C GLU A 93 -13.67 -5.72 -9.39
N LYS A 94 -12.76 -6.60 -9.82
CA LYS A 94 -12.92 -8.07 -9.75
C LYS A 94 -12.51 -8.67 -8.39
N LEU A 95 -11.88 -7.88 -7.53
CA LEU A 95 -11.41 -8.24 -6.18
C LEU A 95 -12.34 -7.65 -5.11
N GLN A 96 -13.66 -7.79 -5.28
CA GLN A 96 -14.68 -7.07 -4.48
C GLN A 96 -14.60 -7.30 -2.95
N ASP A 97 -14.05 -8.43 -2.52
CA ASP A 97 -13.88 -8.81 -1.12
C ASP A 97 -12.45 -8.64 -0.60
N ILE A 98 -11.56 -8.04 -1.41
CA ILE A 98 -10.15 -7.83 -1.09
C ILE A 98 -9.84 -6.34 -1.20
N ALA A 99 -9.40 -5.75 -0.08
CA ALA A 99 -8.93 -4.37 -0.07
C ALA A 99 -7.49 -4.28 -0.62
N ALA A 100 -7.34 -3.67 -1.78
CA ALA A 100 -6.06 -3.28 -2.37
C ALA A 100 -6.16 -1.87 -2.95
N SER A 101 -5.03 -1.23 -3.20
CA SER A 101 -4.99 0.10 -3.85
C SER A 101 -4.29 0.02 -5.19
N THR A 102 -4.83 0.71 -6.19
CA THR A 102 -4.15 0.99 -7.47
C THR A 102 -3.59 2.41 -7.44
N GLY A 103 -2.91 2.85 -8.50
CA GLY A 103 -2.29 4.17 -8.63
C GLY A 103 -3.14 5.35 -8.09
N SER A 104 -2.45 6.45 -7.76
CA SER A 104 -3.02 7.59 -7.02
C SER A 104 -4.14 8.37 -7.74
N ALA A 105 -4.44 8.08 -9.00
CA ALA A 105 -5.36 8.87 -9.81
C ALA A 105 -6.84 8.43 -9.72
N CYS A 106 -7.16 7.35 -9.01
CA CYS A 106 -8.55 6.85 -8.92
C CYS A 106 -9.55 7.80 -8.23
N HIS A 107 -9.13 8.91 -7.63
CA HIS A 107 -10.05 9.89 -7.02
C HIS A 107 -10.27 11.15 -7.87
N SER A 108 -9.59 11.34 -9.00
CA SER A 108 -9.71 12.56 -9.84
C SER A 108 -10.41 12.35 -11.18
N GLY A 109 -10.94 11.14 -11.45
CA GLY A 109 -11.58 10.81 -12.73
C GLY A 109 -10.61 10.73 -13.92
N GLN A 110 -9.30 10.82 -13.69
CA GLN A 110 -8.28 10.66 -14.71
C GLN A 110 -7.54 9.33 -14.51
N THR A 111 -7.54 8.47 -15.53
CA THR A 111 -6.83 7.19 -15.55
C THR A 111 -5.34 7.42 -15.82
N ALA A 112 -4.65 8.14 -14.93
CA ALA A 112 -3.23 8.45 -15.06
C ALA A 112 -2.36 7.58 -14.14
N MET A 113 -1.16 7.20 -14.61
CA MET A 113 -0.16 6.52 -13.78
C MET A 113 0.23 7.36 -12.54
N SER A 114 0.58 6.68 -11.44
CA SER A 114 1.12 7.33 -10.23
C SER A 114 2.35 8.18 -10.56
N PRO A 115 2.42 9.46 -10.10
CA PRO A 115 3.62 10.28 -10.23
C PRO A 115 4.87 9.64 -9.63
N VAL A 116 4.71 8.81 -8.59
CA VAL A 116 5.83 8.07 -7.96
C VAL A 116 6.36 7.01 -8.92
N LEU A 117 5.49 6.23 -9.57
CA LEU A 117 5.91 5.22 -10.54
C LEU A 117 6.57 5.87 -11.77
N LYS A 118 6.07 7.03 -12.19
CA LYS A 118 6.70 7.84 -13.24
C LYS A 118 8.10 8.30 -12.83
N ALA A 119 8.26 8.80 -11.61
CA ALA A 119 9.57 9.22 -11.08
C ALA A 119 10.54 8.04 -10.92
N MET A 120 10.03 6.82 -10.71
CA MET A 120 10.81 5.58 -10.72
C MET A 120 11.17 5.09 -12.13
N GLY A 121 10.75 5.80 -13.18
CA GLY A 121 11.09 5.51 -14.58
C GLY A 121 10.19 4.48 -15.26
N LEU A 122 9.02 4.16 -14.71
CA LEU A 122 8.07 3.29 -15.38
C LEU A 122 7.37 4.03 -16.52
N THR A 123 7.13 3.32 -17.61
CA THR A 123 6.23 3.77 -18.68
C THR A 123 4.76 3.67 -18.24
N GLU A 124 3.87 4.43 -18.89
CA GLU A 124 2.41 4.33 -18.66
C GLU A 124 1.90 2.89 -18.80
N LYS A 125 2.40 2.14 -19.80
CA LYS A 125 2.03 0.73 -19.99
C LYS A 125 2.43 -0.13 -18.78
N GLU A 126 3.62 0.07 -18.23
CA GLU A 126 4.08 -0.68 -17.05
C GLU A 126 3.37 -0.25 -15.76
N GLY A 127 3.04 1.03 -15.61
CA GLY A 127 2.49 1.58 -14.38
C GLY A 127 0.96 1.52 -14.26
N ARG A 128 0.21 1.45 -15.37
CA ARG A 128 -1.27 1.48 -15.36
C ARG A 128 -1.91 0.28 -14.62
N GLY A 129 -1.19 -0.84 -14.57
CA GLY A 129 -1.62 -2.09 -13.93
C GLY A 129 -1.07 -2.25 -12.51
N ALA A 130 -0.56 -1.19 -11.88
CA ALA A 130 0.04 -1.27 -10.56
C ALA A 130 -1.00 -1.53 -9.46
N LEU A 131 -0.77 -2.57 -8.66
CA LEU A 131 -1.50 -2.87 -7.44
C LEU A 131 -0.55 -2.82 -6.25
N ARG A 132 -0.99 -2.17 -5.17
CA ARG A 132 -0.34 -2.20 -3.86
C ARG A 132 -1.18 -2.99 -2.88
N PHE A 133 -0.58 -4.05 -2.37
CA PHE A 133 -1.03 -4.82 -1.22
C PHE A 133 -0.25 -4.36 0.01
N SER A 134 -0.97 -3.98 1.06
CA SER A 134 -0.40 -3.57 2.34
C SER A 134 -0.83 -4.56 3.40
N LEU A 135 0.09 -5.43 3.81
CA LEU A 135 -0.17 -6.47 4.78
C LEU A 135 -0.17 -5.87 6.19
N GLY A 136 -0.96 -6.47 7.07
CA GLY A 136 -1.10 -6.05 8.46
C GLY A 136 -0.69 -7.15 9.44
N ARG A 137 -0.64 -6.81 10.73
CA ARG A 137 -0.31 -7.76 11.81
C ARG A 137 -1.27 -8.94 11.95
N TYR A 138 -2.42 -8.88 11.30
CA TYR A 138 -3.44 -9.93 11.30
C TYR A 138 -3.53 -10.67 9.97
N THR A 139 -2.74 -10.28 8.97
CA THR A 139 -2.74 -10.98 7.69
C THR A 139 -2.23 -12.40 7.87
N THR A 140 -2.93 -13.36 7.29
CA THR A 140 -2.59 -14.77 7.32
C THR A 140 -2.15 -15.27 5.95
N GLU A 141 -1.39 -16.38 5.94
CA GLU A 141 -1.04 -17.05 4.68
C GLU A 141 -2.28 -17.51 3.89
N ASN A 142 -3.35 -17.91 4.60
CA ASN A 142 -4.60 -18.32 3.97
C ASN A 142 -5.28 -17.18 3.20
N GLU A 143 -5.29 -15.97 3.75
CA GLU A 143 -5.79 -14.79 3.05
C GLU A 143 -4.94 -14.45 1.81
N ILE A 144 -3.61 -14.63 1.91
CA ILE A 144 -2.71 -14.46 0.76
C ILE A 144 -3.03 -15.48 -0.34
N ASN A 145 -3.19 -16.76 0.03
CA ASN A 145 -3.57 -17.83 -0.90
C ASN A 145 -4.92 -17.55 -1.55
N TYR A 146 -5.88 -17.05 -0.79
CA TYR A 146 -7.17 -16.63 -1.32
C TYR A 146 -7.03 -15.53 -2.38
N VAL A 147 -6.21 -14.51 -2.12
CA VAL A 147 -5.93 -13.42 -3.08
C VAL A 147 -5.24 -13.98 -4.33
N LEU A 148 -4.26 -14.87 -4.17
CA LEU A 148 -3.56 -15.52 -5.29
C LEU A 148 -4.54 -16.29 -6.19
N ASP A 149 -5.46 -17.05 -5.62
CA ASP A 149 -6.45 -17.82 -6.38
C ASP A 149 -7.46 -16.92 -7.11
N LYS A 150 -7.87 -15.81 -6.50
CA LYS A 150 -8.69 -14.80 -7.20
C LYS A 150 -7.93 -14.19 -8.38
N LEU A 151 -6.68 -13.81 -8.19
CA LEU A 151 -5.85 -13.25 -9.26
C LEU A 151 -5.65 -14.25 -10.41
N LYS A 152 -5.38 -15.53 -10.13
CA LYS A 152 -5.31 -16.57 -11.18
C LYS A 152 -6.59 -16.62 -12.00
N ASN A 153 -7.74 -16.69 -11.34
CA ASN A 153 -9.03 -16.72 -12.03
C ASN A 153 -9.30 -15.48 -12.90
N ILE A 154 -8.83 -14.31 -12.48
CA ILE A 154 -8.94 -13.07 -13.25
C ILE A 154 -8.10 -13.15 -14.52
N PHE A 155 -6.89 -13.69 -14.44
CA PHE A 155 -5.92 -13.69 -15.54
C PHE A 155 -5.93 -14.94 -16.43
N ASP A 156 -6.51 -16.06 -15.97
CA ASP A 156 -6.69 -17.29 -16.78
C ASP A 156 -7.89 -17.17 -17.75
N LYS A 157 -8.89 -16.34 -17.42
CA LYS A 157 -10.10 -16.12 -18.25
C LYS A 157 -9.96 -15.00 -19.29
N SER A 158 -8.77 -14.41 -19.44
CA SER A 158 -8.52 -13.29 -20.37
C SER A 158 -7.94 -13.74 -21.72
N ASN A 159 -8.13 -15.01 -22.10
CA ASN A 159 -7.92 -15.52 -23.47
C ASN A 159 -9.27 -15.74 -24.16
#